data_AF-A0A3Q8URQ9-F1
#
_entry.id   AF-A0A3Q8URQ9-F1
#
_cell.length_a   1.000
_cell.length_b   1.000
_cell.length_c   1.000
_cell.angle_alpha   90.00
_cell.angle_beta   90.00
_cell.angle_gamma   90.00
#
_symmetry.space_group_name_H-M   'P 1'
#
loop_
_entity.id
_entity.type
_entity.pdbx_description
1 polymer ?
#
loop_
_entity_poly.entity_id
_entity_poly.type
_entity_poly.pdbx_seq_one_letter_code
_entity_poly.pdbx_strand_id
1 'polypeptide(L)'
;MRSVFDDYLAEWNHPVFWRPVVERLAERARDWPDGLPAPDHFYVYEAIDCPEAAEGGLLVWMDVSDRRTNQVIRTLGGQFDHAGLRCGPLVSHAPGQPRDLVNLTWSTVPLEGHSLPELADRLLAWLVDESQRVGGVDEGGPPSVAGRLKDRSG
;
A
#
# COMPACT_ATOMS: atom_id res chain seq x y z
N MET A 1 7.10 -7.87 -18.92
CA MET A 1 5.99 -6.94 -18.61
C MET A 1 6.63 -5.68 -18.07
N ARG A 2 6.19 -4.50 -18.50
CA ARG A 2 6.71 -3.22 -18.02
C ARG A 2 5.79 -2.77 -16.88
N SER A 3 6.35 -2.50 -15.70
CA SER A 3 5.62 -2.12 -14.49
C SER A 3 5.55 -0.60 -14.32
N VAL A 4 4.67 -0.10 -13.44
CA VAL A 4 4.64 1.33 -13.10
C VAL A 4 6.00 1.83 -12.60
N PHE A 5 6.78 0.95 -11.95
CA PHE A 5 8.12 1.26 -11.46
C PHE A 5 9.10 1.45 -12.62
N ASP A 6 9.01 0.65 -13.69
CA ASP A 6 9.83 0.83 -14.90
C ASP A 6 9.48 2.13 -15.63
N ASP A 7 8.20 2.50 -15.66
CA ASP A 7 7.74 3.76 -16.26
C ASP A 7 8.22 4.96 -15.44
N TYR A 8 8.09 4.88 -14.12
CA TYR A 8 8.57 5.91 -13.20
C TYR A 8 10.10 6.10 -13.27
N LEU A 9 10.87 5.02 -13.42
CA LEU A 9 12.32 5.10 -13.62
C LEU A 9 12.70 5.75 -14.96
N ALA A 10 11.88 5.58 -16.00
CA ALA A 10 12.12 6.21 -17.29
C ALA A 10 11.85 7.73 -17.26
N GLU A 11 10.90 8.16 -16.44
CA GLU A 11 10.50 9.57 -16.26
C GLU A 11 11.11 10.21 -15.00
N TRP A 12 12.18 9.62 -14.46
CA TRP A 12 12.75 9.96 -13.16
C TRP A 12 12.99 11.47 -12.99
N ASN A 13 12.30 12.06 -12.01
CA ASN A 13 12.34 13.49 -11.69
C ASN A 13 12.56 13.77 -10.20
N HIS A 14 12.91 12.76 -9.40
CA HIS A 14 13.14 12.87 -7.95
C HIS A 14 14.64 12.88 -7.57
N PRO A 15 15.00 13.20 -6.32
CA PRO A 15 16.37 13.08 -5.85
C PRO A 15 16.93 11.67 -6.09
N VAL A 16 18.12 11.57 -6.70
CA VAL A 16 18.80 10.31 -7.06
C VAL A 16 18.94 9.36 -5.86
N PHE A 17 18.97 9.91 -4.63
CA PHE A 17 18.99 9.14 -3.39
C PHE A 17 17.88 8.08 -3.32
N TRP A 18 16.66 8.39 -3.78
CA TRP A 18 15.51 7.46 -3.70
C TRP A 18 15.46 6.43 -4.82
N ARG A 19 16.27 6.61 -5.88
CA ARG A 19 16.27 5.75 -7.07
C ARG A 19 16.44 4.26 -6.76
N PRO A 20 17.32 3.84 -5.82
CA PRO A 20 17.48 2.43 -5.48
C PRO A 20 16.21 1.76 -4.95
N VAL A 21 15.27 2.51 -4.34
CA VAL A 21 13.97 1.98 -3.90
C VAL A 21 13.16 1.52 -5.12
N VAL A 22 13.00 2.40 -6.11
CA VAL A 22 12.18 2.11 -7.29
C VAL A 22 12.86 1.10 -8.21
N GLU A 23 14.19 1.13 -8.33
CA GLU A 23 14.95 0.09 -9.04
C GLU A 23 14.71 -1.29 -8.44
N ARG A 24 14.69 -1.38 -7.10
CA ARG A 24 14.39 -2.64 -6.42
C ARG A 24 12.95 -3.09 -6.66
N LEU A 25 11.97 -2.19 -6.60
CA LEU A 25 10.57 -2.52 -6.87
C LEU A 25 10.36 -2.98 -8.34
N ALA A 26 11.03 -2.33 -9.30
CA ALA A 26 11.02 -2.74 -10.71
C ALA A 26 11.68 -4.10 -10.93
N GLU A 27 12.76 -4.42 -10.20
CA GLU A 27 13.37 -5.74 -10.21
C GLU A 27 12.39 -6.80 -9.68
N ARG A 28 11.76 -6.54 -8.53
CA ARG A 28 10.76 -7.43 -7.92
C ARG A 28 9.52 -7.60 -8.79
N ALA A 29 9.16 -6.64 -9.63
CA ALA A 29 8.04 -6.75 -10.58
C ALA A 29 8.17 -7.90 -11.59
N ARG A 30 9.37 -8.48 -11.74
CA ARG A 30 9.63 -9.67 -12.57
C ARG A 30 9.26 -11.00 -11.87
N ASP A 31 9.21 -10.97 -10.54
CA ASP A 31 8.90 -12.08 -9.63
C ASP A 31 7.99 -11.55 -8.51
N TRP A 32 6.81 -11.08 -8.93
CA TRP A 32 5.91 -10.33 -8.07
C TRP A 32 5.23 -11.23 -7.03
N PRO A 33 5.17 -10.83 -5.76
CA PRO A 33 4.63 -11.68 -4.72
C PRO A 33 3.12 -11.89 -4.87
N ASP A 34 2.67 -13.12 -4.59
CA ASP A 34 1.25 -13.46 -4.53
C ASP A 34 0.53 -12.65 -3.44
N GLY A 35 -0.70 -12.23 -3.74
CA GLY A 35 -1.56 -11.50 -2.80
C GLY A 35 -1.48 -9.98 -2.90
N LEU A 36 -0.56 -9.43 -3.71
CA LEU A 36 -0.61 -8.04 -4.17
C LEU A 36 -1.40 -7.91 -5.47
N PRO A 37 -1.95 -6.73 -5.77
CA PRO A 37 -2.40 -6.42 -7.12
C PRO A 37 -1.20 -6.40 -8.07
N ALA A 38 -1.48 -6.40 -9.37
CA ALA A 38 -0.44 -6.33 -10.38
C ALA A 38 0.44 -5.06 -10.21
N PRO A 39 1.73 -5.10 -10.59
CA PRO A 39 2.66 -3.98 -10.38
C PRO A 39 2.19 -2.65 -10.98
N ASP A 40 1.39 -2.68 -12.04
CA ASP A 40 0.80 -1.51 -12.69
C ASP A 40 -0.36 -0.85 -11.91
N HIS A 41 -0.84 -1.50 -10.85
CA HIS A 41 -1.86 -0.95 -9.94
C HIS A 41 -1.25 -0.21 -8.74
N PHE A 42 0.07 -0.02 -8.74
CA PHE A 42 0.78 0.76 -7.74
C PHE A 42 0.93 2.20 -8.20
N TYR A 43 1.17 3.07 -7.23
CA TYR A 43 1.49 4.46 -7.45
C TYR A 43 2.79 4.81 -6.72
N VAL A 44 3.60 5.65 -7.36
CA VAL A 44 4.85 6.17 -6.82
C VAL A 44 4.83 7.68 -6.99
N TYR A 45 5.15 8.42 -5.94
CA TYR A 45 5.17 9.88 -5.98
C TYR A 45 6.14 10.46 -4.95
N GLU A 46 6.45 11.75 -5.09
CA GLU A 46 7.14 12.49 -4.03
C GLU A 46 6.27 12.50 -2.78
N ALA A 47 6.83 12.09 -1.66
CA ALA A 47 6.11 12.18 -0.41
C ALA A 47 6.03 13.66 0.02
N ILE A 48 4.82 14.04 0.42
CA ILE A 48 4.52 15.34 1.02
C ILE A 48 5.01 15.34 2.47
N ASP A 49 5.45 16.50 2.95
CA ASP A 49 5.82 16.67 4.35
C ASP A 49 4.62 16.39 5.26
N CYS A 50 4.77 15.45 6.18
CA CYS A 50 3.78 15.15 7.20
C CYS A 50 4.37 15.43 8.59
N PRO A 51 3.83 16.39 9.36
CA PRO A 51 4.36 16.75 10.68
C PRO A 51 4.43 15.58 11.68
N GLU A 52 3.55 14.59 11.50
CA GLU A 52 3.38 13.45 12.41
C GLU A 52 4.05 12.17 11.87
N ALA A 53 4.32 12.09 10.56
CA ALA A 53 4.88 10.90 9.92
C ALA A 53 6.34 11.10 9.50
N ALA A 54 6.68 12.13 8.70
CA ALA A 54 7.99 12.27 8.07
C ALA A 54 8.11 13.56 7.23
N GLU A 55 9.33 14.08 7.07
CA GLU A 55 9.64 15.14 6.09
C GLU A 55 9.99 14.53 4.73
N GLY A 56 9.21 14.87 3.71
CA GLY A 56 9.46 14.54 2.31
C GLY A 56 9.68 13.06 2.01
N GLY A 57 10.38 12.81 0.90
CA GLY A 57 10.86 11.49 0.52
C GLY A 57 10.08 10.85 -0.63
N LEU A 58 9.91 9.54 -0.58
CA LEU A 58 9.22 8.76 -1.63
C LEU A 58 7.99 8.05 -1.03
N LEU A 59 6.83 8.21 -1.65
CA LEU A 59 5.60 7.53 -1.27
C LEU A 59 5.27 6.46 -2.30
N VAL A 60 4.99 5.25 -1.83
CA VAL A 60 4.52 4.13 -2.64
C VAL A 60 3.22 3.61 -2.05
N TRP A 61 2.17 3.45 -2.85
CA TRP A 61 0.88 2.97 -2.36
C TRP A 61 0.11 2.13 -3.37
N MET A 62 -0.91 1.42 -2.88
CA MET A 62 -1.83 0.61 -3.65
C MET A 62 -3.23 0.60 -3.01
N ASP A 63 -4.24 0.36 -3.83
CA ASP A 63 -5.60 0.10 -3.37
C ASP A 63 -5.85 -1.40 -3.20
N VAL A 64 -6.30 -1.78 -2.01
CA VAL A 64 -6.88 -3.09 -1.73
C VAL A 64 -8.37 -3.00 -2.09
N SER A 65 -8.81 -3.85 -3.00
CA SER A 65 -10.22 -3.93 -3.42
C SER A 65 -10.86 -5.24 -2.95
N ASP A 66 -12.15 -5.17 -2.61
CA ASP A 66 -12.98 -6.34 -2.40
C ASP A 66 -13.11 -7.10 -3.73
N ARG A 67 -12.75 -8.39 -3.74
CA ARG A 67 -12.73 -9.21 -4.96
C ARG A 67 -14.11 -9.45 -5.58
N ARG A 68 -15.18 -9.35 -4.79
CA ARG A 68 -16.56 -9.59 -5.21
C ARG A 68 -17.21 -8.35 -5.79
N THR A 69 -16.97 -7.20 -5.15
CA THR A 69 -17.60 -5.93 -5.53
C THR A 69 -16.70 -5.04 -6.38
N ASN A 70 -15.40 -5.36 -6.43
CA ASN A 70 -14.35 -4.54 -7.03
C ASN A 70 -14.30 -3.10 -6.48
N GLN A 71 -14.81 -2.89 -5.26
CA GLN A 71 -14.74 -1.61 -4.57
C GLN A 71 -13.47 -1.55 -3.73
N VAL A 72 -12.80 -0.39 -3.72
CA VAL A 72 -11.65 -0.17 -2.85
C VAL A 72 -12.13 -0.18 -1.40
N ILE A 73 -11.56 -1.09 -0.60
CA ILE A 73 -11.85 -1.23 0.82
C ILE A 73 -10.83 -0.51 1.69
N ARG A 74 -9.60 -0.37 1.18
CA ARG A 74 -8.52 0.30 1.89
C ARG A 74 -7.40 0.67 0.93
N THR A 75 -6.79 1.82 1.15
CA THR A 75 -5.52 2.18 0.52
C THR A 75 -4.40 1.93 1.52
N LEU A 76 -3.33 1.26 1.08
CA LEU A 76 -2.15 0.95 1.89
C LEU A 76 -0.93 1.57 1.23
N GLY A 77 0.01 2.04 2.04
CA GLY A 77 1.25 2.58 1.50
C GLY A 77 2.39 2.58 2.48
N GLY A 78 3.55 3.01 1.97
CA GLY A 78 4.72 3.29 2.76
C GLY A 78 5.44 4.53 2.26
N GLN A 79 5.92 5.33 3.22
CA GLN A 79 6.77 6.49 2.98
C GLN A 79 8.21 6.14 3.37
N PHE A 80 9.12 6.37 2.42
CA PHE A 80 10.56 6.37 2.64
C PHE A 80 11.02 7.80 2.87
N ASP A 81 11.67 8.06 3.99
CA ASP A 81 12.33 9.33 4.29
C ASP A 81 13.75 9.08 4.83
N HIS A 82 14.45 10.15 5.22
CA HIS A 82 15.81 10.03 5.74
C HIS A 82 15.92 9.30 7.08
N ALA A 83 14.80 9.09 7.79
CA ALA A 83 14.75 8.32 9.02
C ALA A 83 14.48 6.83 8.75
N GLY A 84 13.84 6.46 7.64
CA GLY A 84 13.58 5.08 7.26
C GLY A 84 12.29 4.88 6.48
N LEU A 85 11.67 3.72 6.68
CA LEU A 85 10.38 3.33 6.10
C LEU A 85 9.29 3.39 7.17
N ARG A 86 8.14 3.96 6.80
CA ARG A 86 6.92 3.87 7.62
C ARG A 86 5.76 3.42 6.75
N CYS A 87 5.04 2.41 7.23
CA CYS A 87 3.92 1.82 6.53
C CYS A 87 2.62 1.97 7.32
N GLY A 88 1.50 1.99 6.60
CA GLY A 88 0.18 2.05 7.19
C GLY A 88 -0.91 2.28 6.14
N PRO A 89 -2.18 2.33 6.57
CA PRO A 89 -3.26 2.73 5.70
C PRO A 89 -3.15 4.21 5.35
N LEU A 90 -3.61 4.58 4.16
CA LEU A 90 -3.79 5.97 3.76
C LEU A 90 -5.25 6.36 3.91
N VAL A 91 -5.51 7.62 4.27
CA VAL A 91 -6.89 8.14 4.46
C VAL A 91 -7.56 8.46 3.11
N SER A 92 -6.77 8.52 2.02
CA SER A 92 -7.23 8.81 0.66
C SER A 92 -6.57 7.86 -0.34
N HIS A 93 -7.30 7.51 -1.40
CA HIS A 93 -6.80 6.77 -2.58
C HIS A 93 -5.83 7.60 -3.42
N ALA A 94 -5.87 8.93 -3.25
CA ALA A 94 -4.97 9.90 -3.85
C ALA A 94 -4.43 10.79 -2.72
N PRO A 95 -3.40 10.34 -1.98
CA PRO A 95 -2.81 11.13 -0.90
C PRO A 95 -2.24 12.44 -1.47
N GLY A 96 -2.67 13.57 -0.92
CA GLY A 96 -2.29 14.90 -1.39
C GLY A 96 -2.13 15.93 -0.28
N GLN A 97 -2.38 15.55 0.97
CA GLN A 97 -2.21 16.40 2.13
C GLN A 97 -1.57 15.64 3.30
N PRO A 98 -0.89 16.34 4.23
CA PRO A 98 -0.25 15.72 5.40
C PRO A 98 -1.17 14.77 6.19
N ARG A 99 -2.44 15.15 6.32
CA ARG A 99 -3.48 14.37 7.02
C ARG A 99 -3.74 13.00 6.40
N ASP A 100 -3.38 12.81 5.13
CA ASP A 100 -3.61 11.55 4.42
C ASP A 100 -2.57 10.48 4.82
N LEU A 101 -1.46 10.91 5.45
CA LEU A 101 -0.31 10.09 5.83
C LEU A 101 -0.24 9.78 7.33
N VAL A 102 -1.17 10.30 8.15
CA VAL A 102 -1.12 10.23 9.63
C VAL A 102 -1.07 8.80 10.19
N ASN A 103 -1.56 7.84 9.42
CA ASN A 103 -1.59 6.44 9.82
C ASN A 103 -0.37 5.65 9.33
N LEU A 104 0.62 6.27 8.68
CA LEU A 104 1.92 5.67 8.35
C LEU A 104 2.78 5.53 9.60
N THR A 105 2.28 4.78 10.56
CA THR A 105 2.90 4.53 11.87
C THR A 105 2.70 3.08 12.33
N TRP A 106 1.99 2.27 11.54
CA TRP A 106 1.64 0.89 11.89
C TRP A 106 2.84 -0.05 11.83
N SER A 107 3.80 0.23 10.95
CA SER A 107 5.09 -0.44 10.90
C SER A 107 6.16 0.57 10.57
N THR A 108 7.21 0.65 11.39
CA THR A 108 8.33 1.57 11.17
C THR A 108 9.64 0.78 11.19
N VAL A 109 10.49 1.04 10.21
CA VAL A 109 11.82 0.43 10.08
C VAL A 109 12.82 1.57 9.88
N PRO A 110 13.79 1.75 10.79
CA PRO A 110 14.78 2.81 10.63
C PRO A 110 15.66 2.57 9.41
N LEU A 111 16.22 3.64 8.82
CA LEU A 111 17.26 3.54 7.81
C LEU A 111 18.59 3.07 8.41
N GLU A 112 18.84 3.38 9.68
CA GLU A 112 20.03 2.91 10.37
C GLU A 112 20.08 1.38 10.39
N GLY A 113 21.17 0.81 9.87
CA GLY A 113 21.35 -0.63 9.75
C GLY A 113 20.65 -1.27 8.55
N HIS A 114 20.02 -0.48 7.68
CA HIS A 114 19.30 -0.96 6.50
C HIS A 114 19.66 -0.16 5.24
N SER A 115 19.66 -0.83 4.10
CA SER A 115 19.76 -0.20 2.78
C SER A 115 18.39 0.13 2.21
N LEU A 116 18.32 1.10 1.29
CA LEU A 116 17.06 1.45 0.61
C LEU A 116 16.42 0.27 -0.16
N PRO A 117 17.17 -0.60 -0.87
CA PRO A 117 16.61 -1.82 -1.44
C PRO A 117 16.02 -2.77 -0.40
N GLU A 118 16.66 -2.95 0.76
CA GLU A 118 16.11 -3.79 1.84
C GLU A 118 14.81 -3.19 2.39
N LEU A 119 14.74 -1.87 2.54
CA LEU A 119 13.49 -1.21 2.93
C LEU A 119 12.40 -1.40 1.87
N ALA A 120 12.73 -1.38 0.57
CA ALA A 120 11.77 -1.68 -0.49
C ALA A 120 11.20 -3.10 -0.37
N ASP A 121 12.05 -4.09 -0.09
CA ASP A 121 11.62 -5.46 0.16
C ASP A 121 10.75 -5.57 1.42
N ARG A 122 11.08 -4.81 2.48
CA ARG A 122 10.27 -4.72 3.71
C ARG A 122 8.89 -4.12 3.46
N LEU A 123 8.80 -3.10 2.61
CA LEU A 123 7.52 -2.53 2.19
C LEU A 123 6.67 -3.60 1.49
N LEU A 124 7.22 -4.32 0.52
CA LEU A 124 6.50 -5.37 -0.20
C LEU A 124 6.01 -6.48 0.74
N ALA A 125 6.86 -6.94 1.67
CA ALA A 125 6.48 -7.93 2.66
C ALA A 125 5.31 -7.44 3.53
N TRP A 126 5.39 -6.21 4.04
CA TRP A 126 4.31 -5.62 4.83
C TRP A 126 3.00 -5.49 4.03
N LEU A 127 3.07 -5.06 2.77
CA LEU A 127 1.89 -4.94 1.91
C LEU A 127 1.22 -6.29 1.64
N VAL A 128 2.01 -7.36 1.47
CA VAL A 128 1.48 -8.73 1.28
C VAL A 128 0.68 -9.14 2.52
N ASP A 129 1.30 -9.05 3.69
CA ASP A 129 0.67 -9.42 4.97
C ASP A 129 -0.60 -8.61 5.21
N GLU A 130 -0.54 -7.30 4.95
CA GLU A 130 -1.66 -6.39 5.17
C GLU A 130 -2.80 -6.58 4.18
N SER A 131 -2.49 -6.74 2.89
CA SER A 131 -3.46 -7.01 1.83
C SER A 131 -4.22 -8.31 2.11
N GLN A 132 -3.53 -9.35 2.57
CA GLN A 132 -4.16 -10.61 2.95
C GLN A 132 -5.02 -10.47 4.21
N ARG A 133 -4.58 -9.69 5.20
CA ARG A 133 -5.38 -9.43 6.41
C ARG A 133 -6.64 -8.64 6.12
N VAL A 134 -6.59 -7.69 5.20
CA VAL A 134 -7.70 -6.79 4.84
C VAL A 134 -8.63 -7.44 3.82
N GLY A 135 -8.09 -8.16 2.83
CA GLY A 135 -8.83 -8.89 1.80
C GLY A 135 -9.28 -10.29 2.23
N GLY A 136 -8.76 -10.81 3.34
CA GLY A 136 -9.09 -12.13 3.92
C GLY A 136 -10.35 -12.16 4.78
N VAL A 137 -11.24 -11.17 4.69
CA VAL A 137 -12.56 -11.25 5.31
C VAL A 137 -13.45 -12.17 4.46
N ASP A 138 -13.24 -13.47 4.58
CA ASP A 138 -14.25 -14.47 4.22
C ASP A 138 -14.18 -15.67 5.19
N GLU A 139 -14.68 -15.46 6.41
CA GLU A 139 -15.33 -16.50 7.23
C GLU A 139 -16.35 -15.82 8.16
N GLY A 140 -17.46 -15.36 7.59
CA GLY A 140 -18.51 -14.73 8.39
C GLY A 140 -19.50 -13.92 7.58
N GLY A 141 -20.11 -14.54 6.56
CA GLY A 141 -21.33 -13.98 6.00
C GLY A 141 -22.33 -13.68 7.14
N PRO A 142 -23.06 -12.55 7.10
CA PRO A 142 -24.07 -12.27 8.11
C PRO A 142 -25.05 -13.46 8.16
N PRO A 143 -25.54 -13.88 9.35
CA PRO A 143 -26.57 -14.91 9.41
C PRO A 143 -27.73 -14.41 8.55
N SER A 144 -28.03 -15.19 7.51
CA SER A 144 -29.16 -14.94 6.63
C SER A 144 -30.42 -14.90 7.48
N VAL A 145 -30.93 -13.71 7.78
CA VAL A 145 -32.25 -13.52 8.39
C VAL A 145 -33.27 -13.73 7.27
N ALA A 146 -33.36 -14.96 6.79
CA ALA A 146 -34.44 -15.45 5.96
C ALA A 146 -35.19 -16.49 6.80
N GLY A 147 -36.18 -16.04 7.58
CA GLY A 147 -36.97 -16.96 8.38
C GLY A 147 -37.89 -16.35 9.42
N ARG A 148 -38.89 -15.54 9.01
CA ARG A 148 -40.25 -15.57 9.58
C ARG A 148 -41.21 -14.67 8.79
N LEU A 149 -41.67 -15.19 7.66
CA LEU A 149 -43.02 -14.94 7.17
C LEU A 149 -43.77 -16.25 7.34
N LYS A 150 -44.56 -16.35 8.40
CA LYS A 150 -45.70 -17.26 8.50
C LYS A 150 -46.84 -16.53 9.17
N ASP A 151 -47.83 -16.22 8.33
CA ASP A 151 -49.25 -16.34 8.58
C ASP A 151 -49.84 -15.69 9.83
N ARG A 152 -50.44 -14.52 9.63
CA ARG A 152 -51.69 -14.16 10.32
C ARG A 152 -52.80 -14.03 9.29
N SER A 153 -53.50 -15.14 9.09
CA SER A 153 -54.87 -15.19 8.62
C SER A 153 -55.56 -16.22 9.52
N GLY A 154 -56.56 -15.75 10.27
CA GLY A 154 -57.24 -16.48 11.34
C GLY A 154 -57.71 -15.53 12.41
#